data_AF-A0A4Q3U0F8-F1
#
_entry.id   AF-A0A4Q3U0F8-F1
#
_cell.length_a   1.000
_cell.length_b   1.000
_cell.length_c   1.000
_cell.angle_alpha   90.00
_cell.angle_beta   90.00
_cell.angle_gamma   90.00
#
_symmetry.space_group_name_H-M   'P 1'
#
loop_
_entity.id
_entity.type
_entity.pdbx_description
1 polymer ?
#
loop_
_entity_poly.entity_id
_entity_poly.type
_entity_poly.pdbx_seq_one_letter_code
_entity_poly.pdbx_strand_id
1 'polypeptide(L)'
;MTWGIPLYADHAELHDAVVDAHGAFEETIQGLYEMGRLGARIELRVVLHALTVDRLPQLASYIYRRLPFVEHVALMGLEPMGYAKSNRDQLWIDPVDYLEPLADATLLDFGVRRLKPS
;
A
#
# COMPACT_ATOMS: atom_id res chain seq x y z
N MET A 1 9.96 -14.44 12.95
CA MET A 1 10.09 -14.28 11.49
C MET A 1 8.95 -13.40 11.03
N THR A 2 9.20 -12.45 10.13
CA THR A 2 8.19 -11.52 9.60
C THR A 2 8.07 -11.76 8.10
N TRP A 3 6.84 -11.76 7.58
CA TRP A 3 6.55 -11.96 6.17
C TRP A 3 6.26 -10.61 5.50
N GLY A 4 7.08 -10.26 4.50
CA GLY A 4 6.87 -9.07 3.69
C GLY A 4 5.93 -9.38 2.53
N ILE A 5 4.73 -8.79 2.52
CA ILE A 5 3.71 -9.03 1.50
C ILE A 5 3.44 -7.72 0.75
N PRO A 6 3.58 -7.68 -0.59
CA PRO A 6 3.29 -6.48 -1.35
C PRO A 6 1.78 -6.25 -1.47
N LEU A 7 1.35 -4.98 -1.42
CA LEU A 7 -0.04 -4.58 -1.72
C LEU A 7 -0.03 -3.23 -2.44
N TYR A 8 -0.53 -3.20 -3.66
CA TYR A 8 -0.39 -2.06 -4.56
C TYR A 8 -1.60 -1.13 -4.65
N ALA A 9 -2.81 -1.60 -4.30
CA ALA A 9 -4.03 -0.79 -4.38
C ALA A 9 -5.09 -1.27 -3.40
N ASP A 10 -6.12 -0.44 -3.20
CA ASP A 10 -7.27 -0.70 -2.34
C ASP A 10 -8.38 -1.54 -3.01
N HIS A 11 -8.20 -1.88 -4.29
CA HIS A 11 -9.17 -2.62 -5.09
C HIS A 11 -8.48 -3.42 -6.21
N ALA A 12 -9.18 -4.44 -6.71
CA ALA A 12 -8.63 -5.43 -7.63
C ALA A 12 -8.17 -4.87 -8.97
N GLU A 13 -8.95 -3.99 -9.60
CA GLU A 13 -8.64 -3.47 -10.95
C GLU A 13 -7.25 -2.85 -11.02
N LEU A 14 -6.94 -1.92 -10.12
CA LEU A 14 -5.62 -1.27 -10.10
C LEU A 14 -4.52 -2.23 -9.62
N HIS A 15 -4.79 -3.04 -8.59
CA HIS A 15 -3.79 -3.97 -8.07
C HIS A 15 -3.34 -4.98 -9.14
N ASP A 16 -4.30 -5.62 -9.79
CA ASP A 16 -4.08 -6.65 -10.81
C ASP A 16 -3.40 -6.04 -12.04
N ALA A 17 -3.73 -4.80 -12.41
CA ALA A 17 -3.07 -4.08 -13.49
C ALA A 17 -1.58 -3.81 -13.19
N VAL A 18 -1.22 -3.53 -11.94
CA VAL A 18 0.17 -3.26 -11.54
C VAL A 18 1.03 -4.53 -11.62
N VAL A 19 0.46 -5.67 -11.23
CA VAL A 19 1.19 -6.96 -11.23
C VAL A 19 1.00 -7.78 -12.51
N ASP A 20 0.21 -7.27 -13.46
CA ASP A 20 -0.16 -7.93 -14.71
C ASP A 20 -0.73 -9.35 -14.49
N ALA A 21 -1.61 -9.49 -13.50
CA ALA A 21 -2.20 -10.78 -13.12
C ALA A 21 -3.63 -10.63 -12.58
N HIS A 22 -4.59 -11.20 -13.31
CA HIS A 22 -6.00 -11.20 -12.90
C HIS A 22 -6.25 -12.08 -11.66
N GLY A 23 -6.97 -11.55 -10.69
CA GLY A 23 -7.30 -12.22 -9.42
C GLY A 23 -6.22 -12.10 -8.35
N ALA A 24 -5.10 -11.43 -8.64
CA ALA A 24 -3.96 -11.34 -7.74
C ALA A 24 -4.30 -10.58 -6.44
N PHE A 25 -5.17 -9.57 -6.52
CA PHE A 25 -5.66 -8.85 -5.36
C PHE A 25 -6.41 -9.79 -4.41
N GLU A 26 -7.38 -10.55 -4.93
CA GLU A 26 -8.19 -11.45 -4.11
C GLU A 26 -7.33 -12.54 -3.46
N GLU A 27 -6.39 -13.12 -4.21
CA GLU A 27 -5.42 -14.09 -3.68
C GLU A 27 -4.57 -13.47 -2.57
N THR A 28 -4.07 -12.25 -2.77
CA THR A 28 -3.26 -11.52 -1.79
C THR A 28 -4.06 -11.25 -0.51
N ILE A 29 -5.29 -10.76 -0.63
CA ILE A 29 -6.16 -10.47 0.53
C ILE A 29 -6.51 -11.76 1.27
N GLN A 30 -6.87 -12.84 0.57
CA GLN A 30 -7.14 -14.14 1.21
C GLN A 30 -5.90 -14.67 1.94
N GLY A 31 -4.72 -14.59 1.31
CA GLY A 31 -3.45 -14.97 1.93
C GLY A 31 -3.18 -14.17 3.21
N LEU A 32 -3.37 -12.86 3.18
CA LEU A 32 -3.20 -11.99 4.35
C LEU A 32 -4.12 -12.40 5.51
N TYR A 33 -5.40 -12.69 5.25
CA TYR A 33 -6.33 -13.14 6.30
C TYR A 33 -5.96 -14.50 6.87
N GLU A 34 -5.56 -15.46 6.05
CA GLU A 34 -5.12 -16.78 6.55
C GLU A 34 -3.84 -16.67 7.38
N MET A 35 -2.89 -15.83 6.95
CA MET A 35 -1.68 -15.54 7.71
C MET A 35 -2.01 -14.86 9.05
N GLY A 36 -2.91 -13.88 9.05
CA GLY A 36 -3.40 -13.24 10.27
C GLY A 36 -4.08 -14.24 11.22
N ARG A 37 -4.91 -15.13 10.69
CA ARG A 37 -5.58 -16.20 11.45
C ARG A 37 -4.60 -17.16 12.11
N LEU A 38 -3.46 -17.43 11.46
CA LEU A 38 -2.38 -18.27 11.98
C LEU A 38 -1.41 -17.52 12.92
N GLY A 39 -1.62 -16.22 13.16
CA GLY A 39 -0.77 -15.41 14.02
C GLY A 39 0.59 -15.09 13.40
N ALA A 40 0.71 -15.11 12.07
CA ALA A 40 1.93 -14.70 11.39
C ALA A 40 2.16 -13.19 11.57
N ARG A 41 3.43 -12.80 11.74
CA ARG A 41 3.83 -11.38 11.76
C ARG A 41 3.95 -10.89 10.32
N ILE A 42 3.14 -9.90 9.96
CA ILE A 42 3.00 -9.41 8.59
C ILE A 42 3.53 -7.98 8.51
N GLU A 43 4.41 -7.75 7.54
CA GLU A 43 4.78 -6.43 7.04
C GLU A 43 4.15 -6.24 5.66
N LEU A 44 3.25 -5.26 5.53
CA LEU A 44 2.78 -4.83 4.22
C LEU A 44 3.79 -3.91 3.56
N ARG A 45 4.04 -4.15 2.28
CA ARG A 45 5.00 -3.42 1.47
C ARG A 45 4.28 -2.70 0.35
N VAL A 46 4.27 -1.38 0.41
CA VAL A 46 3.63 -0.53 -0.61
C VAL A 46 4.73 0.21 -1.35
N VAL A 47 4.90 -0.11 -2.64
CA VAL A 47 5.83 0.60 -3.52
C VAL A 47 5.11 1.79 -4.15
N LEU A 48 5.67 2.98 -3.99
CA LEU A 48 5.12 4.23 -4.48
C LEU A 48 5.54 4.43 -5.94
N HIS A 49 4.56 4.51 -6.84
CA HIS A 49 4.75 4.72 -8.27
C HIS A 49 3.55 5.43 -8.90
N ALA A 50 3.72 6.01 -10.09
CA ALA A 50 2.74 6.90 -10.71
C ALA A 50 1.31 6.33 -10.79
N LEU A 51 1.14 5.04 -11.06
CA LEU A 51 -0.19 4.41 -11.17
C LEU A 51 -0.99 4.36 -9.86
N THR A 52 -0.34 4.37 -8.70
CA THR A 52 -0.99 4.05 -7.41
C THR A 52 -0.93 5.17 -6.39
N VAL A 53 0.02 6.11 -6.51
CA VAL A 53 0.24 7.17 -5.52
C VAL A 53 -1.00 8.04 -5.27
N ASP A 54 -1.80 8.34 -6.30
CA ASP A 54 -3.02 9.14 -6.16
C ASP A 54 -4.09 8.46 -5.29
N ARG A 55 -4.01 7.13 -5.17
CA ARG A 55 -4.90 6.32 -4.32
C ARG A 55 -4.28 5.92 -2.99
N LEU A 56 -3.09 6.40 -2.67
CA LEU A 56 -2.39 6.03 -1.44
C LEU A 56 -3.20 6.34 -0.17
N PRO A 57 -3.94 7.47 -0.04
CA PRO A 57 -4.81 7.69 1.12
C PRO A 57 -5.94 6.66 1.25
N GLN A 58 -6.52 6.23 0.13
CA GLN A 58 -7.59 5.22 0.09
C GLN A 58 -7.03 3.85 0.48
N LEU A 59 -5.83 3.51 -0.01
CA LEU A 59 -5.12 2.30 0.39
C LEU A 59 -4.79 2.31 1.89
N ALA A 60 -4.29 3.42 2.42
CA ALA A 60 -4.04 3.55 3.86
C ALA A 60 -5.32 3.38 4.69
N SER A 61 -6.43 3.99 4.26
CA SER A 61 -7.73 3.81 4.93
C SER A 61 -8.24 2.37 4.83
N TYR A 62 -8.05 1.71 3.68
CA TYR A 62 -8.39 0.31 3.49
C TYR A 62 -7.61 -0.60 4.44
N ILE A 63 -6.28 -0.45 4.49
CA ILE A 63 -5.39 -1.22 5.37
C ILE A 63 -5.81 -1.03 6.82
N TYR A 64 -6.00 0.22 7.26
CA TYR A 64 -6.40 0.53 8.64
C TYR A 64 -7.73 -0.14 9.03
N ARG A 65 -8.72 -0.11 8.13
CA ARG A 65 -10.07 -0.63 8.41
C ARG A 65 -10.19 -2.15 8.27
N ARG A 66 -9.43 -2.75 7.35
CA ARG A 66 -9.62 -4.17 6.97
C ARG A 66 -8.49 -5.08 7.40
N LEU A 67 -7.29 -4.56 7.56
CA LEU A 67 -6.10 -5.34 7.87
C LEU A 67 -5.44 -4.91 9.21
N PRO A 68 -6.21 -4.74 10.31
CA PRO A 68 -5.68 -4.24 11.58
C PRO A 68 -4.72 -5.22 12.27
N PHE A 69 -4.59 -6.44 11.75
CA PHE A 69 -3.65 -7.46 12.22
C PHE A 69 -2.26 -7.35 11.58
N VAL A 70 -2.07 -6.47 10.60
CA VAL A 70 -0.76 -6.17 10.03
C VAL A 70 0.07 -5.39 11.05
N GLU A 71 1.31 -5.83 11.26
CA GLU A 71 2.18 -5.27 12.30
C GLU A 71 2.89 -3.99 11.84
N HIS A 72 3.24 -3.94 10.56
CA HIS A 72 3.99 -2.84 9.98
C HIS A 72 3.56 -2.59 8.53
N VAL A 73 3.47 -1.32 8.15
CA VAL A 73 3.22 -0.90 6.76
C VAL A 73 4.43 -0.07 6.31
N ALA A 74 5.20 -0.62 5.38
CA ALA A 74 6.36 0.04 4.80
C ALA A 74 5.97 0.71 3.47
N LEU A 75 6.04 2.04 3.43
CA LEU A 75 5.90 2.84 2.21
C LEU A 75 7.29 3.08 1.62
N MET A 76 7.51 2.64 0.39
CA MET A 76 8.84 2.58 -0.23
C MET A 76 8.84 3.25 -1.60
N GLY A 77 9.84 4.08 -1.89
CA GLY A 77 10.01 4.63 -3.23
C GLY A 77 10.37 3.55 -4.26
N LEU A 78 10.06 3.81 -5.53
CA LEU A 78 10.41 2.92 -6.63
C LEU A 78 11.93 2.96 -6.88
N GLU A 79 12.63 1.86 -6.62
CA GLU A 79 14.01 1.70 -7.08
C GLU A 79 14.02 1.29 -8.58
N PRO A 80 14.90 1.87 -9.42
CA PRO A 80 14.94 1.61 -10.86
C PRO A 80 15.60 0.26 -11.20
N MET A 81 15.09 -0.83 -10.65
CA MET A 81 15.61 -2.20 -10.79
C MET A 81 14.48 -3.20 -11.10
N GLY A 82 14.79 -4.30 -11.76
CA GLY A 82 13.82 -5.38 -12.03
C GLY A 82 12.67 -4.97 -12.96
N TYR A 83 11.43 -5.34 -12.62
CA TYR A 83 10.19 -5.05 -13.38
C TYR A 83 9.95 -3.55 -13.61
N ALA A 84 10.42 -2.70 -12.68
CA ALA A 84 10.39 -1.25 -12.82
C ALA A 84 11.27 -0.75 -13.98
N LYS A 85 12.27 -1.53 -14.44
CA LYS A 85 13.14 -1.16 -15.56
C LYS A 85 12.45 -1.32 -16.91
N SER A 86 11.61 -2.35 -17.08
CA SER A 86 10.84 -2.59 -18.32
C SER A 86 9.62 -1.69 -18.44
N ASN A 87 9.03 -1.26 -17.32
CA ASN A 87 7.83 -0.42 -17.26
C ASN A 87 8.10 0.98 -16.70
N ARG A 88 9.35 1.44 -16.78
CA ARG A 88 9.84 2.67 -16.13
C ARG A 88 9.00 3.88 -16.51
N ASP A 89 8.68 4.05 -17.79
CA ASP A 89 7.97 5.23 -18.28
C ASP A 89 6.54 5.34 -17.73
N GLN A 90 5.94 4.23 -17.31
CA GLN A 90 4.59 4.19 -16.75
C GLN A 90 4.57 4.26 -15.21
N LEU A 91 5.63 3.78 -14.56
CA LEU A 91 5.69 3.67 -13.10
C LEU A 91 6.49 4.81 -12.46
N TRP A 92 7.40 5.46 -13.19
CA TRP A 92 8.24 6.51 -12.66
C TRP A 92 7.43 7.72 -12.20
N ILE A 93 7.77 8.22 -11.02
CA ILE A 93 7.24 9.45 -10.44
C ILE A 93 8.35 10.09 -9.61
N ASP A 94 8.46 11.41 -9.64
CA ASP A 94 9.41 12.11 -8.78
C ASP A 94 8.90 12.07 -7.32
N PRO A 95 9.77 11.82 -6.32
CA PRO A 95 9.36 11.89 -4.92
C PRO A 95 8.66 13.18 -4.50
N VAL A 96 8.97 14.31 -5.15
CA VAL A 96 8.31 15.59 -4.90
C VAL A 96 6.83 15.54 -5.31
N ASP A 97 6.49 14.78 -6.34
CA ASP A 97 5.15 14.75 -6.93
C ASP A 97 4.15 13.94 -6.09
N TYR A 98 4.61 13.02 -5.23
CA TYR A 98 3.75 12.22 -4.35
C TYR A 98 3.79 12.63 -2.87
N LEU A 99 4.40 13.78 -2.52
CA LEU A 99 4.49 14.24 -1.14
C LEU A 99 3.12 14.46 -0.49
N GLU A 100 2.16 15.01 -1.22
CA GLU A 100 0.81 15.29 -0.70
C GLU A 100 0.02 14.00 -0.44
N PRO A 101 -0.13 13.06 -1.40
CA PRO A 101 -0.75 11.76 -1.11
C PRO A 101 -0.06 10.97 0.01
N LEU A 102 1.27 11.06 0.12
CA LEU A 102 2.04 10.42 1.18
C LEU A 102 1.77 11.06 2.55
N ALA A 103 1.68 12.39 2.62
CA ALA A 103 1.30 13.08 3.84
C ALA A 103 -0.12 12.68 4.26
N ASP A 104 -1.09 12.72 3.35
CA ASP A 104 -2.48 12.37 3.65
C ASP A 104 -2.63 10.92 4.14
N ALA A 105 -1.92 9.99 3.50
CA ALA A 105 -1.93 8.58 3.88
C ALA A 105 -1.37 8.32 5.29
N THR A 106 -0.36 9.09 5.70
CA THR A 106 0.25 8.98 7.04
C THR A 106 -0.49 9.80 8.10
N LEU A 107 -1.25 10.83 7.67
CA LEU A 107 -2.01 11.70 8.55
C LEU A 107 -3.39 11.15 8.96
N LEU A 108 -3.85 10.06 8.35
CA LEU A 108 -5.12 9.40 8.69
C LEU A 108 -5.27 9.08 10.20
N ASP A 109 -4.17 8.98 10.95
CA ASP A 109 -4.15 8.82 12.41
C ASP A 109 -4.47 10.11 13.23
N PHE A 110 -4.37 11.31 12.67
CA PHE A 110 -4.59 12.56 13.42
C PHE A 110 -6.07 12.97 13.55
N GLY A 111 -6.98 12.21 12.95
CA GLY A 111 -8.43 12.39 13.08
C GLY A 111 -9.01 12.09 14.47
N VAL A 112 -8.23 11.52 15.40
CA VAL A 112 -8.65 11.23 16.78
C VAL A 112 -8.11 12.26 17.80
N ARG A 113 -7.28 13.23 17.39
CA ARG A 113 -6.72 14.27 18.30
C ARG A 113 -6.66 15.69 17.74
N ARG A 114 -7.75 16.16 17.13
CA ARG A 114 -8.13 17.59 17.24
C ARG A 114 -9.38 17.71 18.12
N LEU A 115 -9.18 17.54 19.43
CA LEU A 115 -10.03 18.28 20.37
C LEU A 115 -9.78 19.76 20.08
N LYS A 116 -10.81 20.46 19.61
CA LYS A 116 -10.79 21.91 19.46
C LYS A 116 -10.32 22.52 20.79
N PRO A 117 -9.33 23.43 20.81
CA PRO A 117 -9.13 24.26 21.98
C PRO A 117 -10.39 25.13 22.16
N SER A 118 -10.93 25.07 23.38
CA SER A 118 -11.98 25.94 23.91
C SER A 118 -11.58 27.40 23.91
#